data_AF-A0A2J4Y5C5-F1
#
_entry.id   AF-A0A2J4Y5C5-F1
#
_cell.length_a   1.000
_cell.length_b   1.000
_cell.length_c   1.000
_cell.angle_alpha   90.00
_cell.angle_beta   90.00
_cell.angle_gamma   90.00
#
_symmetry.space_group_name_H-M   'P 1'
#
loop_
_entity.id
_entity.type
_entity.pdbx_description
1 polymer ?
#
loop_
_entity_poly.entity_id
_entity_poly.type
_entity_poly.pdbx_seq_one_letter_code
_entity_poly.pdbx_strand_id
1 'polypeptide(L)' 'MTCIRFALLGSGFIGQVHAASLARHERTVLAMVADADPER' A
#
# COMPACT_ATOMS: atom_id res chain seq x y z
N MET A 1 -8.15 -5.70 -18.84
CA MET A 1 -8.24 -4.64 -17.82
C MET A 1 -6.85 -4.48 -17.21
N THR A 2 -6.27 -3.28 -17.22
CA THR A 2 -4.91 -3.03 -16.71
C THR A 2 -4.92 -2.90 -15.18
N CYS A 3 -4.01 -3.60 -14.50
CA CYS A 3 -3.82 -3.54 -13.04
C CYS A 3 -2.78 -2.47 -12.68
N ILE A 4 -3.09 -1.61 -11.71
CA ILE A 4 -2.23 -0.53 -11.23
C ILE A 4 -1.44 -1.01 -10.01
N ARG A 5 -0.12 -0.89 -10.07
CA ARG A 5 0.79 -1.34 -9.01
C ARG A 5 1.21 -0.15 -8.16
N PHE A 6 0.99 -0.24 -6.85
CA PHE A 6 1.34 0.80 -5.89
C PHE A 6 2.53 0.38 -5.03
N ALA A 7 3.37 1.36 -4.70
CA ALA A 7 4.36 1.28 -3.64
C ALA A 7 3.93 2.22 -2.51
N LEU A 8 3.96 1.74 -1.27
CA LEU A 8 3.69 2.54 -0.08
C LEU A 8 5.00 2.89 0.62
N LEU A 9 5.23 4.18 0.87
CA LEU A 9 6.35 4.68 1.65
C LEU A 9 5.79 5.23 2.96
N GLY A 10 6.17 4.62 4.08
CA GLY A 10 5.58 4.85 5.38
C GLY A 10 4.28 4.04 5.59
N SER A 11 4.35 3.10 6.52
CA SER A 11 3.30 2.18 6.98
C SER A 11 2.74 2.56 8.36
N GLY A 12 2.95 3.81 8.78
CA GLY A 12 2.24 4.41 9.90
C GLY A 12 0.72 4.50 9.67
N PHE A 13 0.00 5.17 10.58
CA PHE A 13 -1.48 5.21 10.57
C PHE A 13 -2.08 5.54 9.18
N ILE A 14 -1.64 6.63 8.56
CA ILE A 14 -2.15 7.05 7.24
C ILE A 14 -1.76 6.06 6.14
N GLY A 15 -0.55 5.48 6.22
CA GLY A 15 -0.12 4.46 5.28
C GLY A 15 -1.02 3.22 5.30
N GLN A 16 -1.41 2.77 6.49
CA GLN A 16 -2.33 1.65 6.67
C GLN A 16 -3.74 1.96 6.14
N VAL A 17 -4.26 3.17 6.37
CA VAL A 17 -5.55 3.61 5.82
C VAL A 17 -5.55 3.56 4.29
N HIS A 18 -4.46 4.01 3.66
CA HIS A 18 -4.31 3.95 2.21
C HIS A 18 -4.14 2.52 1.70
N ALA A 19 -3.32 1.69 2.36
CA ALA A 19 -3.17 0.28 2.01
C ALA A 19 -4.52 -0.46 2.07
N ALA A 20 -5.31 -0.22 3.11
CA ALA A 20 -6.64 -0.80 3.27
C ALA A 20 -7.61 -0.32 2.17
N SER A 21 -7.54 0.97 1.79
CA SER A 21 -8.34 1.50 0.68
C SER A 21 -7.95 0.88 -0.66
N LEU A 22 -6.65 0.76 -0.94
CA LEU A 22 -6.12 0.12 -2.14
C LEU A 22 -6.49 -1.36 -2.22
N ALA A 23 -6.40 -2.10 -1.10
CA ALA A 23 -6.77 -3.51 -1.05
C ALA A 23 -8.25 -3.77 -1.42
N ARG A 24 -9.13 -2.76 -1.30
CA ARG A 24 -10.55 -2.84 -1.67
C ARG A 24 -10.81 -2.52 -3.14
N HIS A 25 -9.82 -2.01 -3.88
CA HIS A 25 -9.97 -1.67 -5.29
C HIS A 25 -9.51 -2.82 -6.19
N GLU A 26 -10.44 -3.36 -6.98
CA GLU A 26 -10.25 -4.52 -7.88
C GLU A 26 -9.16 -4.35 -8.95
N ARG A 27 -8.74 -3.12 -9.22
CA ARG A 27 -7.74 -2.79 -10.25
C ARG A 27 -6.39 -2.42 -9.66
N THR A 28 -6.18 -2.59 -8.37
CA THR A 28 -4.92 -2.18 -7.72
C THR A 28 -4.26 -3.33 -6.98
N VAL A 29 -2.94 -3.27 -6.90
CA VAL A 29 -2.15 -4.18 -6.08
C VAL A 29 -1.09 -3.39 -5.33
N LEU A 30 -0.94 -3.67 -4.03
CA LEU A 30 0.16 -3.15 -3.24
C LEU A 30 1.38 -4.04 -3.50
N ALA A 31 2.31 -3.55 -4.31
CA ALA A 31 3.46 -4.32 -4.78
C ALA A 31 4.68 -4.20 -3.86
N MET A 32 4.75 -3.13 -3.08
CA MET A 32 5.87 -2.85 -2.17
C MET A 32 5.39 -1.98 -1.01
N VAL A 33 5.97 -2.22 0.16
CA VAL A 33 5.90 -1.33 1.33
C VAL A 33 7.33 -1.09 1.79
N ALA A 34 7.67 0.16 2.07
CA ALA A 34 8.93 0.53 2.69
C ALA A 34 8.65 1.47 3.86
N ASP A 35 9.24 1.17 5.02
CA ASP A 35 9.19 2.01 6.21
C ASP A 35 10.61 2.21 6.74
N ALA A 36 10.81 3.28 7.51
CA ALA A 36 12.07 3.52 8.21
C ALA A 36 12.23 2.57 9.39
N ASP A 37 11.12 2.09 9.95
CA ASP A 37 11.05 1.08 10.99
C ASP A 37 10.84 -0.32 10.35
N PRO A 38 11.86 -1.19 10.33
CA PRO A 38 11.77 -2.49 9.65
C PRO A 38 10.74 -3.45 10.25
N GLU A 39 10.32 -3.23 11.50
CA GLU A 39 9.33 -4.06 12.18
C GLU A 39 7.89 -3.60 11.92
N ARG A 40 7.72 -2.54 11.11
CA ARG A 40 6.42 -1.94 10.80
C ARG A 40 5.83 -2.44 9.48
#